data_AF-A0A2G9SFS7-F1
#
_entry.id   AF-A0A2G9SFS7-F1
#
_cell.length_a   1.000
_cell.length_b   1.000
_cell.length_c   1.000
_cell.angle_alpha   90.00
_cell.angle_beta   90.00
_cell.angle_gamma   90.00
#
_symmetry.space_group_name_H-M   'P 1'
#
loop_
_entity.id
_entity.type
_entity.pdbx_description
1 polymer ?
#
loop_
_entity_poly.entity_id
_entity_poly.type
_entity_poly.pdbx_seq_one_letter_code
_entity_poly.pdbx_strand_id
1 'polypeptide(L)'
;MFAMGIGVMMFGLWSIGKWNRERRRLYIEELESRIALMPLIQAEDDRRVIRTLRKNLEEEAIIMKDVPGWKVGESVFHTARWVPPILDELYNLRSEEDFDNEKHGFRWYV
;
A
#
# COMPACT_ATOMS: atom_id res chain seq x y z
N MET A 1 54.34 -9.48 -1.87
CA MET A 1 53.11 -9.15 -1.11
C MET A 1 52.02 -8.54 -2.00
N PHE A 2 52.28 -7.51 -2.80
CA PHE A 2 51.26 -6.87 -3.65
C PHE A 2 50.59 -7.77 -4.71
N ALA A 3 51.33 -8.66 -5.36
CA ALA A 3 50.76 -9.58 -6.38
C ALA A 3 49.73 -10.57 -5.79
N MET A 4 49.94 -11.05 -4.57
CA MET A 4 48.99 -11.92 -3.87
C MET A 4 47.71 -11.15 -3.51
N GLY A 5 47.85 -9.90 -3.06
CA GLY A 5 46.71 -9.02 -2.81
C GLY A 5 45.88 -8.75 -4.07
N ILE A 6 46.54 -8.47 -5.21
CA ILE A 6 45.86 -8.27 -6.50
C ILE A 6 45.12 -9.55 -6.93
N GLY A 7 45.73 -10.73 -6.74
CA GLY A 7 45.08 -12.02 -7.05
C GLY A 7 43.80 -12.25 -6.24
N VAL A 8 43.85 -12.00 -4.93
CA VAL A 8 42.66 -12.11 -4.05
C VAL A 8 41.59 -11.08 -4.43
N MET A 9 41.98 -9.85 -4.75
CA MET A 9 41.06 -8.79 -5.16
C MET A 9 40.36 -9.13 -6.49
N MET A 10 41.11 -9.60 -7.49
CA MET A 10 40.55 -10.03 -8.78
C MET A 10 39.55 -11.18 -8.60
N PHE A 11 39.87 -12.16 -7.75
CA PHE A 11 38.95 -13.25 -7.43
C PHE A 11 37.71 -12.77 -6.67
N GLY A 12 37.87 -11.86 -5.71
CA GLY A 12 36.76 -11.25 -4.96
C GLY A 12 35.79 -10.47 -5.85
N LEU A 13 36.30 -9.68 -6.78
CA LEU A 13 35.47 -8.94 -7.73
C LEU A 13 34.73 -9.89 -8.69
N TRP A 14 35.38 -10.96 -9.14
CA TRP A 14 34.76 -11.98 -9.98
C TRP A 14 33.64 -12.74 -9.23
N SER A 15 33.87 -13.15 -7.99
CA SER A 15 32.88 -13.87 -7.19
C SER A 15 31.68 -12.99 -6.84
N ILE A 16 31.89 -11.72 -6.48
CA ILE A 16 30.82 -10.73 -6.29
C ILE A 16 30.06 -10.50 -7.58
N GLY A 17 30.74 -10.39 -8.72
CA GLY A 17 30.10 -10.23 -10.03
C GLY A 17 29.18 -11.42 -10.37
N LYS A 18 29.64 -12.64 -10.12
CA LYS A 18 28.83 -13.86 -10.29
C LYS A 18 27.62 -13.85 -9.34
N TRP A 19 27.83 -13.54 -8.07
CA TRP A 19 26.76 -13.51 -7.07
C TRP A 19 25.72 -12.42 -7.32
N ASN A 20 26.14 -11.23 -7.76
CA ASN A 20 25.24 -10.13 -8.10
C ASN A 20 24.32 -10.47 -9.27
N ARG A 21 24.81 -11.24 -10.24
CA ARG A 21 23.97 -11.75 -11.34
C ARG A 21 22.92 -12.73 -10.83
N GLU A 22 23.29 -13.60 -9.89
CA GLU A 22 22.35 -14.53 -9.28
C GLU A 22 21.29 -13.82 -8.45
N ARG A 23 21.70 -12.87 -7.58
CA ARG A 23 20.77 -12.02 -6.82
C ARG A 23 19.79 -11.28 -7.72
N ARG A 24 20.24 -10.81 -8.88
CA ARG A 24 19.36 -10.16 -9.85
C ARG A 24 18.34 -11.13 -10.44
N ARG A 25 18.71 -12.39 -10.70
CA ARG A 25 17.76 -13.41 -11.18
C ARG A 25 16.69 -13.71 -10.13
N LEU A 26 17.11 -13.90 -8.88
CA LEU A 26 16.19 -14.12 -7.75
C LEU A 26 15.24 -12.93 -7.55
N TYR A 27 15.75 -11.70 -7.65
CA TYR A 27 14.92 -10.50 -7.55
C TYR A 27 13.90 -10.37 -8.69
N ILE A 28 14.27 -10.79 -9.92
CA ILE A 28 13.33 -10.83 -11.05
C ILE A 28 12.22 -11.85 -10.77
N GLU A 29 12.57 -13.04 -10.28
CA GLU A 29 11.59 -14.07 -9.90
C GLU A 29 10.63 -13.57 -8.82
N GLU A 30 11.14 -12.87 -7.80
CA GLU A 30 10.32 -12.24 -6.77
C GLU A 30 9.35 -11.19 -7.36
N LEU A 31 9.84 -10.32 -8.27
CA LEU A 31 9.00 -9.34 -8.95
C LEU A 31 7.93 -10.01 -9.84
N GLU A 32 8.28 -11.06 -10.57
CA GLU A 32 7.34 -11.82 -11.39
C GLU A 32 6.26 -12.48 -10.53
N SER A 33 6.64 -13.04 -9.38
CA SER A 33 5.69 -13.59 -8.41
C SER A 33 4.73 -12.51 -7.89
N ARG A 34 5.23 -11.28 -7.63
CA ARG A 34 4.41 -10.15 -7.20
C ARG A 34 3.45 -9.70 -8.30
N ILE A 35 3.91 -9.63 -9.54
CA ILE A 35 3.09 -9.26 -10.70
C ILE A 35 1.95 -10.28 -10.88
N ALA A 36 2.23 -11.57 -10.69
CA ALA A 36 1.21 -12.62 -10.77
C ALA A 36 0.12 -12.47 -9.70
N LEU A 37 0.46 -12.02 -8.49
CA LEU A 37 -0.48 -11.83 -7.37
C LEU A 37 -1.18 -10.46 -7.39
N MET A 38 -0.57 -9.44 -8.00
CA MET A 38 -1.08 -8.07 -8.05
C MET A 38 -2.57 -7.93 -8.42
N PRO A 39 -3.10 -8.59 -9.47
CA PRO A 39 -4.50 -8.41 -9.84
C PRO A 39 -5.48 -8.91 -8.78
N LEU A 40 -5.11 -9.96 -8.03
CA LEU A 40 -5.95 -10.46 -6.94
C LEU A 40 -5.99 -9.46 -5.78
N ILE A 41 -4.82 -9.00 -5.34
CA ILE A 41 -4.70 -8.03 -4.24
C ILE A 41 -5.43 -6.73 -4.60
N GLN A 42 -5.27 -6.25 -5.83
CA GLN A 42 -5.97 -5.05 -6.29
C GLN A 42 -7.49 -5.21 -6.21
N ALA A 43 -8.03 -6.35 -6.66
CA ALA A 43 -9.46 -6.59 -6.62
C ALA A 43 -10.01 -6.73 -5.19
N GLU A 44 -9.22 -7.29 -4.27
CA GLU A 44 -9.58 -7.37 -2.85
C GLU A 44 -9.57 -6.00 -2.17
N ASP A 45 -8.56 -5.19 -2.46
CA ASP A 45 -8.43 -3.82 -1.96
C ASP A 45 -9.56 -2.92 -2.48
N ASP A 46 -9.86 -2.99 -3.78
CA ASP A 46 -10.98 -2.24 -4.38
C ASP A 46 -12.31 -2.60 -3.70
N ARG A 47 -12.56 -3.89 -3.46
CA ARG A 47 -13.75 -4.36 -2.73
C ARG A 47 -13.76 -3.87 -1.29
N ARG A 48 -12.62 -3.88 -0.61
CA ARG A 48 -12.48 -3.42 0.79
C ARG A 48 -12.81 -1.93 0.91
N VAL A 49 -12.27 -1.11 0.01
CA VAL A 49 -12.48 0.34 -0.01
C VAL A 49 -13.96 0.66 -0.28
N ILE A 50 -14.55 0.08 -1.32
CA ILE A 50 -15.96 0.34 -1.68
C ILE A 50 -16.91 -0.11 -0.56
N ARG A 51 -16.66 -1.26 0.08
CA ARG A 51 -17.48 -1.73 1.21
C ARG A 51 -17.41 -0.77 2.40
N THR A 52 -16.23 -0.24 2.70
CA THR A 52 -16.05 0.71 3.81
C THR A 52 -16.76 2.02 3.52
N LEU A 53 -16.56 2.59 2.34
CA LEU A 53 -17.26 3.82 1.93
C LEU A 53 -18.78 3.65 1.94
N ARG A 54 -19.28 2.47 1.52
CA ARG A 54 -20.71 2.19 1.54
C ARG A 54 -21.28 2.21 2.96
N LYS A 55 -20.57 1.61 3.92
CA LYS A 55 -20.95 1.64 5.34
C LYS A 55 -20.93 3.07 5.90
N ASN A 56 -19.87 3.82 5.61
CA ASN A 56 -19.74 5.20 6.08
C ASN A 56 -20.87 6.08 5.53
N LEU A 57 -21.29 5.89 4.27
CA LEU A 57 -22.42 6.59 3.67
C LEU A 57 -23.76 6.20 4.34
N GLU A 58 -23.96 4.93 4.65
CA GLU A 58 -25.16 4.45 5.36
C GLU A 58 -25.24 5.01 6.79
N GLU A 59 -24.12 5.06 7.50
CA GLU A 59 -24.03 5.66 8.84
C GLU A 59 -24.19 7.19 8.80
N GLU A 60 -23.57 7.86 7.83
CA GLU A 60 -23.74 9.30 7.61
C GLU A 60 -25.22 9.65 7.37
N ALA A 61 -25.93 8.85 6.56
CA ALA A 61 -27.36 9.06 6.31
C ALA A 61 -28.20 8.97 7.59
N ILE A 62 -27.82 8.11 8.52
CA ILE A 62 -28.52 7.93 9.80
C ILE A 62 -28.20 9.10 10.74
N ILE A 63 -26.92 9.49 10.83
CA ILE A 63 -26.44 10.53 11.76
C ILE A 63 -26.90 11.92 11.32
N MET A 64 -26.86 12.22 10.02
CA MET A 64 -27.09 13.56 9.48
C MET A 64 -28.54 13.84 9.06
N LYS A 65 -29.47 12.90 9.28
CA LYS A 65 -30.88 13.01 8.87
C LYS A 65 -31.59 14.28 9.36
N ASP A 66 -31.19 14.78 10.54
CA ASP A 66 -31.87 15.89 11.22
C ASP A 66 -31.18 17.25 10.98
N VAL A 67 -30.08 17.28 10.21
CA VAL A 67 -29.28 18.50 9.99
C VAL A 67 -29.75 19.21 8.70
N PRO A 68 -30.26 20.45 8.78
CA PRO A 68 -30.78 21.16 7.62
C PRO A 68 -29.65 21.53 6.65
N GLY A 69 -29.87 21.27 5.36
CA GLY A 69 -28.93 21.62 4.28
C GLY A 69 -27.79 20.62 4.06
N TRP A 70 -27.73 19.52 4.84
CA TRP A 70 -26.75 18.46 4.63
C TRP A 70 -27.16 17.55 3.46
N LYS A 71 -26.22 17.25 2.56
CA LYS A 71 -26.40 16.28 1.48
C LYS A 71 -25.44 15.12 1.68
N VAL A 72 -26.01 13.96 1.97
CA VAL A 72 -25.26 12.72 2.19
C VAL A 72 -24.47 12.34 0.94
N GLY A 73 -23.17 12.09 1.10
CA GLY A 73 -22.29 11.66 0.00
C GLY A 73 -22.07 12.69 -1.11
N GLU A 74 -22.30 13.98 -0.84
CA GLU A 74 -21.95 15.05 -1.79
C GLU A 74 -20.43 15.15 -1.93
N SER A 75 -19.93 15.08 -3.17
CA SER A 75 -18.49 15.23 -3.42
C SER A 75 -18.05 16.67 -3.15
N VAL A 76 -16.95 16.83 -2.42
CA VAL A 76 -16.28 18.13 -2.21
C VAL A 76 -15.66 18.66 -3.51
N PHE A 77 -15.38 17.77 -4.47
CA PHE A 77 -14.76 18.13 -5.73
C PHE A 77 -15.81 18.49 -6.79
N HIS A 78 -15.47 19.44 -7.66
CA HIS A 78 -16.30 19.80 -8.81
C HIS A 78 -16.27 18.79 -9.96
N THR A 79 -15.52 17.69 -9.83
CA THR A 79 -15.32 16.70 -10.90
C THR A 79 -16.09 15.41 -10.62
N ALA A 80 -16.68 14.81 -11.66
CA ALA A 80 -17.31 13.49 -11.58
C ALA A 80 -16.32 12.30 -11.64
N ARG A 81 -15.01 12.57 -11.51
CA ARG A 81 -13.98 11.53 -11.53
C ARG A 81 -13.93 10.84 -10.16
N TRP A 82 -13.63 9.54 -10.15
CA TRP A 82 -13.24 8.85 -8.93
C TRP A 82 -12.00 9.48 -8.28
N VAL A 83 -12.13 9.83 -7.01
CA VAL A 83 -11.01 10.31 -6.19
C VAL A 83 -10.74 9.22 -5.14
N PRO A 84 -9.50 8.73 -5.02
CA PRO A 84 -9.17 7.76 -3.98
C PRO A 84 -9.40 8.40 -2.60
N PRO A 85 -10.10 7.69 -1.69
CA PRO A 85 -10.43 8.24 -0.39
C PRO A 85 -9.20 8.38 0.49
N ILE A 86 -9.25 9.35 1.41
CA ILE A 86 -8.20 9.55 2.43
C ILE A 86 -8.41 8.54 3.56
N LEU A 87 -7.35 8.20 4.30
CA LEU A 87 -7.46 7.33 5.49
C LEU A 87 -8.53 7.83 6.47
N ASP A 88 -8.56 9.15 6.73
CA ASP A 88 -9.55 9.76 7.61
C ASP A 88 -10.99 9.54 7.10
N GLU A 89 -11.23 9.57 5.79
CA GLU A 89 -12.57 9.34 5.21
C GLU A 89 -13.01 7.87 5.33
N LEU A 90 -12.07 6.94 5.34
CA LEU A 90 -12.34 5.50 5.47
C LEU A 90 -12.55 5.08 6.93
N TYR A 91 -11.79 5.67 7.85
CA TYR A 91 -11.65 5.19 9.23
C TYR A 91 -12.21 6.14 10.30
N ASN A 92 -12.77 7.30 9.93
CA ASN A 92 -13.38 8.27 10.86
C ASN A 92 -14.42 7.68 11.84
N LEU A 93 -15.20 6.68 11.42
CA LEU A 93 -16.25 6.06 12.23
C LEU A 93 -15.77 4.82 12.99
N ARG A 94 -14.50 4.41 12.81
CA ARG A 94 -13.91 3.23 13.47
C ARG A 94 -13.28 3.60 14.82
N SER A 95 -12.80 2.57 15.52
CA SER A 95 -12.02 2.75 16.76
C SER A 95 -10.71 3.49 16.49
N GLU A 96 -10.24 4.23 17.49
CA GLU A 96 -8.95 4.93 17.42
C GLU A 96 -7.79 3.95 17.20
N GLU A 97 -7.87 2.75 17.80
CA GLU A 97 -6.85 1.70 17.61
C GLU A 97 -6.74 1.26 16.13
N ASP A 98 -7.87 1.04 15.46
CA ASP A 98 -7.90 0.67 14.04
C ASP A 98 -7.29 1.78 13.18
N PHE A 99 -7.63 3.04 13.49
CA PHE A 99 -7.12 4.21 12.79
C PHE A 99 -5.60 4.38 12.96
N ASP A 100 -5.12 4.30 14.19
CA ASP A 100 -3.70 4.43 14.51
C ASP A 100 -2.88 3.30 13.89
N ASN A 101 -3.40 2.07 13.90
CA ASN A 101 -2.75 0.94 13.26
C ASN A 101 -2.63 1.12 11.73
N GLU A 102 -3.66 1.60 11.07
CA GLU A 102 -3.60 1.84 9.61
C GLU A 102 -2.68 3.00 9.24
N LYS A 103 -2.62 4.03 10.10
CA LYS A 103 -1.78 5.22 9.87
C LYS A 103 -0.31 4.99 10.22
N HIS A 104 -0.03 4.24 11.28
CA HIS A 104 1.29 4.12 11.88
C HIS A 104 1.83 2.68 11.98
N GLY A 105 1.00 1.66 11.78
CA GLY A 105 1.37 0.25 11.98
C GLY A 105 2.60 -0.16 11.19
N PHE A 106 2.71 0.21 9.92
CA PHE A 106 3.91 -0.09 9.12
C PHE A 106 5.20 0.54 9.69
N ARG A 107 5.11 1.74 10.28
CA ARG A 107 6.27 2.41 10.87
C ARG A 107 6.66 1.80 12.21
N TRP A 108 5.68 1.37 13.00
CA TRP A 108 5.89 0.80 14.34
C TRP A 108 6.29 -0.68 14.30
N TYR A 109 6.14 -1.36 13.17
CA TYR A 109 6.47 -2.78 13.00
C TYR A 109 7.98 -3.08 12.92
N VAL A 110 8.84 -2.06 12.93
CA VAL A 110 10.31 -2.17 12.90
C VAL A 110 10.89 -2.05 14.29
#